data_AF-A0A514WT76-F1
#
_entry.id   AF-A0A514WT76-F1
#
_cell.length_a   1.000
_cell.length_b   1.000
_cell.length_c   1.000
_cell.angle_alpha   90.00
_cell.angle_beta   90.00
_cell.angle_gamma   90.00
#
_symmetry.space_group_name_H-M   'P 1'
#
loop_
_entity.id
_entity.type
_entity.pdbx_description
1 polymer ?
#
loop_
_entity_poly.entity_id
_entity_poly.type
_entity_poly.pdbx_seq_one_letter_code
_entity_poly.pdbx_strand_id
1 'polypeptide(L)'
;MESFADLIHKVLKDAKPGKIHRLRILTRQARAALWLHDSTKIHEYKVLRKLGNLLGDCRQNDVLLKDAKTYGFKTTAIKKTRDKSYKKLHKYLEDLEIKKIDKAITRQTQIAFFTDHKKELQKRILKPLKKWPTQLPVDKKELHKIRITTKKAIYRLEHLGIKSMPLKTLQKSLGRLHDLEVLEKEFDLNPPNIVSEQRKLKHRAELNYKHIRASGQPRIK
;
A
#
# COMPACT_ATOMS: atom_id res chain seq x y z
N MET A 1 -18.57 5.80 -9.82
CA MET A 1 -17.47 5.12 -9.10
C MET A 1 -18.03 3.85 -8.50
N GLU A 2 -17.35 2.71 -8.63
CA GLU A 2 -17.75 1.46 -7.95
C GLU A 2 -17.71 1.65 -6.42
N SER A 3 -18.75 1.25 -5.71
CA SER A 3 -18.83 1.41 -4.24
C SER A 3 -17.90 0.42 -3.53
N PHE A 4 -17.62 0.68 -2.24
CA PHE A 4 -16.80 -0.23 -1.44
C PHE A 4 -17.54 -1.56 -1.23
N ALA A 5 -18.86 -1.51 -1.03
CA ALA A 5 -19.73 -2.68 -0.94
C ALA A 5 -19.70 -3.54 -2.22
N ASP A 6 -19.84 -2.93 -3.40
CA ASP A 6 -19.85 -3.66 -4.68
C ASP A 6 -18.58 -4.49 -4.87
N LEU A 7 -17.43 -3.89 -4.53
CA LEU A 7 -16.16 -4.56 -4.70
C LEU A 7 -15.95 -5.69 -3.70
N ILE A 8 -16.48 -5.57 -2.47
CA ILE A 8 -16.49 -6.68 -1.51
C ILE A 8 -17.35 -7.83 -2.05
N HIS A 9 -18.56 -7.57 -2.55
CA HIS A 9 -19.42 -8.61 -3.13
C HIS A 9 -18.75 -9.30 -4.33
N LYS A 10 -18.05 -8.54 -5.18
CA LYS A 10 -17.26 -9.12 -6.29
C LYS A 10 -16.10 -10.00 -5.83
N VAL A 11 -15.48 -9.67 -4.70
CA VAL A 11 -14.41 -10.48 -4.09
C VAL A 11 -14.96 -11.74 -3.44
N LEU A 12 -16.11 -11.65 -2.74
CA LEU A 12 -16.81 -12.81 -2.19
C LEU A 12 -17.21 -13.80 -3.29
N LYS A 13 -17.74 -13.31 -4.42
CA LYS A 13 -18.11 -14.16 -5.56
C LYS A 13 -16.90 -14.81 -6.23
N ASP A 14 -15.81 -14.05 -6.41
CA ASP A 14 -14.64 -14.51 -7.14
C ASP A 14 -13.41 -13.67 -6.79
N ALA A 15 -12.56 -14.22 -5.92
CA ALA A 15 -11.39 -13.55 -5.35
C ALA A 15 -10.19 -13.54 -6.30
N LYS A 16 -10.33 -12.99 -7.51
CA LYS A 16 -9.20 -12.81 -8.44
C LYS A 16 -8.16 -11.82 -7.89
N PRO A 17 -6.84 -12.03 -8.11
CA PRO A 17 -5.79 -11.14 -7.62
C PRO A 17 -5.98 -9.65 -7.97
N GLY A 18 -6.52 -9.37 -9.16
CA GLY A 18 -6.84 -8.00 -9.59
C GLY A 18 -7.90 -7.33 -8.71
N LYS A 19 -8.97 -8.06 -8.35
CA LYS A 19 -10.05 -7.56 -7.46
C LYS A 19 -9.54 -7.37 -6.03
N ILE A 20 -8.74 -8.30 -5.52
CA ILE A 20 -8.07 -8.17 -4.22
C ILE A 20 -7.19 -6.92 -4.18
N HIS A 21 -6.40 -6.69 -5.24
CA HIS A 21 -5.55 -5.52 -5.33
C HIS A 21 -6.38 -4.22 -5.32
N ARG A 22 -7.48 -4.18 -6.08
CA ARG A 22 -8.39 -3.02 -6.12
C ARG A 22 -9.02 -2.76 -4.75
N LEU A 23 -9.53 -3.80 -4.07
CA LEU A 23 -10.15 -3.67 -2.75
C LEU A 23 -9.14 -3.21 -1.71
N ARG A 24 -7.89 -3.69 -1.81
CA ARG A 24 -6.79 -3.22 -0.97
C ARG A 24 -6.51 -1.73 -1.19
N ILE A 25 -6.55 -1.24 -2.43
CA ILE A 25 -6.36 0.20 -2.71
C ILE A 25 -7.49 1.02 -2.07
N LEU A 26 -8.76 0.65 -2.31
CA LEU A 26 -9.90 1.36 -1.70
C LEU A 26 -9.84 1.34 -0.18
N THR A 27 -9.51 0.20 0.43
CA THR A 27 -9.34 0.08 1.89
C THR A 27 -8.25 1.02 2.40
N ARG A 28 -7.15 1.18 1.68
CA ARG A 28 -6.05 2.10 2.05
C ARG A 28 -6.45 3.56 1.90
N GLN A 29 -7.20 3.90 0.87
CA GLN A 29 -7.74 5.25 0.65
C GLN A 29 -8.76 5.62 1.74
N ALA A 30 -9.72 4.74 2.04
CA ALA A 30 -10.68 4.92 3.13
C ALA A 30 -9.97 5.12 4.49
N ARG A 31 -8.94 4.32 4.80
CA ARG A 31 -8.13 4.52 6.01
C ARG A 31 -7.37 5.83 6.02
N ALA A 32 -6.89 6.29 4.87
CA ALA A 32 -6.19 7.56 4.78
C ALA A 32 -7.14 8.72 5.07
N ALA A 33 -8.36 8.69 4.51
CA ALA A 33 -9.42 9.66 4.80
C ALA A 33 -9.74 9.69 6.31
N LEU A 34 -10.04 8.55 6.93
CA LEU A 34 -10.31 8.47 8.37
C LEU A 34 -9.14 8.96 9.24
N TRP A 35 -7.90 8.81 8.77
CA TRP A 35 -6.73 9.24 9.51
C TRP A 35 -6.45 10.75 9.44
N LEU A 36 -6.95 11.44 8.41
CA LEU A 36 -6.84 12.90 8.34
C LEU A 36 -7.65 13.59 9.44
N HIS A 37 -8.76 13.00 9.85
CA HIS A 37 -9.68 13.55 10.87
C HIS A 37 -9.42 13.03 12.30
N ASP A 38 -8.26 12.44 12.56
CA ASP A 38 -7.91 11.80 13.84
C ASP A 38 -8.89 10.73 14.34
N SER A 39 -9.77 10.24 13.46
CA SER A 39 -10.74 9.18 13.72
C SER A 39 -10.10 7.79 13.78
N THR A 40 -8.86 7.65 14.24
CA THR A 40 -8.17 6.34 14.33
C THR A 40 -8.71 5.44 15.42
N LYS A 41 -9.42 6.02 16.39
CA LYS A 41 -10.03 5.30 17.51
C LYS A 41 -11.42 4.73 17.18
N ILE A 42 -12.05 5.17 16.08
CA ILE A 42 -13.39 4.71 15.70
C ILE A 42 -13.39 3.26 15.23
N HIS A 43 -14.53 2.59 15.40
CA HIS A 43 -14.71 1.17 15.07
C HIS A 43 -14.32 0.86 13.61
N GLU A 44 -14.77 1.70 12.69
CA GLU A 44 -14.56 1.57 11.25
C GLU A 44 -13.08 1.58 10.87
N TYR A 45 -12.27 2.39 11.56
CA TYR A 45 -10.82 2.40 11.35
C TYR A 45 -10.20 1.05 11.71
N LYS A 46 -10.62 0.44 12.83
CA LYS A 46 -10.14 -0.88 13.27
C LYS A 46 -10.56 -1.97 12.28
N VAL A 47 -11.80 -1.93 11.82
CA VAL A 47 -12.33 -2.84 10.79
C VAL A 47 -11.54 -2.74 9.49
N LEU A 48 -11.32 -1.53 8.98
CA LEU A 48 -10.54 -1.30 7.77
C LEU A 48 -9.06 -1.67 7.95
N ARG A 49 -8.51 -1.51 9.17
CA ARG A 49 -7.15 -1.96 9.49
C ARG A 49 -7.05 -3.48 9.40
N LYS A 50 -7.99 -4.22 10.00
CA LYS A 50 -8.04 -5.69 9.94
C LYS A 50 -8.23 -6.18 8.50
N LEU A 51 -9.18 -5.62 7.77
CA LEU A 51 -9.40 -5.90 6.35
C LEU A 51 -8.13 -5.63 5.51
N GLY A 52 -7.49 -4.48 5.75
CA GLY A 52 -6.27 -4.10 5.04
C GLY A 52 -5.07 -5.03 5.31
N ASN A 53 -5.02 -5.68 6.48
CA ASN A 53 -4.02 -6.70 6.78
C ASN A 53 -4.32 -8.00 6.03
N LEU A 54 -5.57 -8.49 6.06
CA LEU A 54 -5.96 -9.72 5.35
C LEU A 54 -5.76 -9.61 3.84
N LEU A 55 -6.20 -8.50 3.23
CA LEU A 55 -5.90 -8.18 1.83
C LEU A 55 -4.40 -8.02 1.57
N GLY A 56 -3.67 -7.61 2.61
CA GLY A 56 -2.22 -7.53 2.64
C GLY A 56 -1.58 -8.87 2.38
N ASP A 57 -1.97 -9.86 3.18
CA ASP A 57 -1.45 -11.23 3.17
C ASP A 57 -1.77 -11.93 1.85
N CYS A 58 -3.03 -11.85 1.38
CA CYS A 58 -3.43 -12.40 0.08
C CYS A 58 -2.55 -11.84 -1.05
N ARG A 59 -2.41 -10.52 -1.11
CA ARG A 59 -1.65 -9.87 -2.18
C ARG A 59 -0.16 -10.15 -2.10
N GLN A 60 0.41 -10.24 -0.89
CA GLN A 60 1.82 -10.62 -0.71
C GLN A 60 2.08 -12.02 -1.25
N ASN A 61 1.22 -12.98 -0.92
CA ASN A 61 1.32 -14.35 -1.45
C ASN A 61 1.11 -14.40 -2.97
N ASP A 62 0.23 -13.57 -3.54
CA ASP A 62 0.09 -13.45 -5.00
C ASP A 62 1.36 -12.89 -5.68
N VAL A 63 2.01 -11.89 -5.07
CA VAL A 63 3.31 -11.38 -5.57
C VAL A 63 4.38 -12.46 -5.47
N LEU A 64 4.54 -13.06 -4.29
CA LEU A 64 5.54 -14.10 -4.05
C LEU A 64 5.36 -15.28 -4.99
N LEU A 65 4.12 -15.75 -5.21
CA LEU A 65 3.86 -16.84 -6.13
C LEU A 65 4.23 -16.46 -7.57
N LYS A 66 3.95 -15.23 -7.99
CA LYS A 66 4.34 -14.75 -9.32
C LYS A 66 5.86 -14.70 -9.46
N ASP A 67 6.55 -14.10 -8.50
CA ASP A 67 8.01 -13.96 -8.55
C ASP A 67 8.71 -15.31 -8.42
N ALA A 68 8.24 -16.19 -7.54
CA ALA A 68 8.76 -17.55 -7.41
C ALA A 68 8.73 -18.29 -8.75
N LYS A 69 7.65 -18.17 -9.52
CA LYS A 69 7.58 -18.71 -10.88
C LYS A 69 8.58 -18.04 -11.82
N THR A 70 8.67 -16.71 -11.79
CA THR A 70 9.60 -15.94 -12.64
C THR A 70 11.06 -16.33 -12.42
N TYR A 71 11.46 -16.62 -11.18
CA TYR A 71 12.84 -16.99 -10.85
C TYR A 71 13.06 -18.49 -10.67
N GLY A 72 12.08 -19.34 -11.01
CA GLY A 72 12.25 -20.80 -11.00
C GLY A 72 12.24 -21.48 -9.62
N PHE A 73 11.71 -20.82 -8.59
CA PHE A 73 11.61 -21.39 -7.25
C PHE A 73 10.41 -22.35 -7.09
N LYS A 74 10.51 -23.30 -6.15
CA LYS A 74 9.42 -24.22 -5.80
C LYS A 74 8.23 -23.48 -5.20
N THR A 75 7.03 -23.66 -5.75
CA THR A 75 5.85 -22.84 -5.39
C THR A 75 4.87 -23.50 -4.41
N THR A 76 5.09 -24.76 -4.03
CA THR A 76 4.12 -25.58 -3.29
C THR A 76 3.75 -24.98 -1.92
N ALA A 77 4.74 -24.52 -1.16
CA ALA A 77 4.52 -23.90 0.16
C ALA A 77 3.74 -22.58 0.03
N ILE A 78 4.13 -21.72 -0.91
CA ILE A 78 3.47 -20.42 -1.16
C ILE A 78 2.01 -20.62 -1.56
N LYS A 79 1.70 -21.61 -2.41
CA LYS A 79 0.30 -21.94 -2.78
C LYS A 79 -0.54 -22.28 -1.54
N LYS A 80 -0.02 -23.14 -0.65
CA LYS A 80 -0.73 -23.50 0.60
C LYS A 80 -0.97 -22.27 1.49
N THR A 81 0.04 -21.41 1.67
CA THR A 81 -0.08 -20.18 2.48
C THR A 81 -1.04 -19.19 1.84
N ARG A 82 -1.01 -19.06 0.50
CA ARG A 82 -1.96 -18.27 -0.28
C ARG A 82 -3.38 -18.72 0.01
N ASP A 83 -3.68 -20.00 -0.16
CA ASP A 83 -5.05 -20.52 0.01
C ASP A 83 -5.56 -20.31 1.44
N LYS A 84 -4.69 -20.45 2.45
CA LYS A 84 -5.00 -20.11 3.84
C LYS A 84 -5.37 -18.63 4.01
N SER A 85 -4.60 -17.71 3.41
CA SER A 85 -4.91 -16.27 3.48
C SER A 85 -6.24 -15.93 2.80
N TYR A 86 -6.53 -16.55 1.65
CA TYR A 86 -7.80 -16.36 0.95
C TYR A 86 -8.98 -16.89 1.75
N LYS A 87 -8.87 -18.06 2.39
CA LYS A 87 -9.90 -18.58 3.30
C LYS A 87 -10.16 -17.65 4.48
N LYS A 88 -9.11 -17.11 5.11
CA LYS A 88 -9.24 -16.13 6.21
C LYS A 88 -9.93 -14.84 5.75
N LEU A 89 -9.58 -14.35 4.57
CA LEU A 89 -10.22 -13.17 3.99
C LEU A 89 -11.70 -13.43 3.72
N HIS A 90 -12.03 -14.57 3.08
CA HIS A 90 -13.40 -14.93 2.74
C HIS A 90 -14.30 -14.94 3.98
N LYS A 91 -13.91 -15.72 5.00
CA LYS A 91 -14.63 -15.79 6.28
C LYS A 91 -14.83 -14.40 6.89
N TYR A 92 -13.78 -13.59 6.91
CA TYR A 92 -13.88 -12.24 7.45
C TYR A 92 -14.84 -11.34 6.67
N LEU A 93 -14.94 -11.49 5.33
CA LEU A 93 -15.84 -10.72 4.50
C LEU A 93 -17.30 -11.18 4.63
N GLU A 94 -17.54 -12.47 4.87
CA GLU A 94 -18.88 -13.02 5.17
C GLU A 94 -19.42 -12.49 6.50
N ASP A 95 -18.56 -12.43 7.51
CA ASP A 95 -18.90 -11.91 8.84
C ASP A 95 -19.00 -10.37 8.88
N LEU A 96 -18.67 -9.69 7.77
CA LEU A 96 -18.55 -8.25 7.74
C LEU A 96 -19.91 -7.59 7.52
N GLU A 97 -20.26 -6.61 8.37
CA GLU A 97 -21.45 -5.76 8.15
C GLU A 97 -21.18 -4.71 7.05
N ILE A 98 -21.06 -5.18 5.80
CA ILE A 98 -20.61 -4.39 4.62
C ILE A 98 -21.39 -3.09 4.48
N LYS A 99 -22.73 -3.13 4.58
CA LYS A 99 -23.59 -1.95 4.44
C LYS A 99 -23.31 -0.87 5.48
N LYS A 100 -23.03 -1.26 6.73
CA LYS A 100 -22.73 -0.29 7.80
C LYS A 100 -21.39 0.39 7.56
N ILE A 101 -20.38 -0.39 7.15
CA ILE A 101 -19.04 0.13 6.86
C ILE A 101 -19.06 1.07 5.66
N ASP A 102 -19.74 0.69 4.58
CA ASP A 102 -19.84 1.51 3.37
C ASP A 102 -20.51 2.86 3.66
N LYS A 103 -21.61 2.87 4.43
CA LYS A 103 -22.28 4.10 4.89
C LYS A 103 -21.36 4.96 5.74
N ALA A 104 -20.62 4.37 6.67
CA ALA A 104 -19.73 5.09 7.56
C ALA A 104 -18.51 5.67 6.82
N ILE A 105 -17.92 4.93 5.87
CA ILE A 105 -16.86 5.43 4.99
C ILE A 105 -17.38 6.61 4.18
N THR A 106 -18.53 6.47 3.54
CA THR A 106 -19.14 7.51 2.70
C THR A 106 -19.35 8.80 3.49
N ARG A 107 -19.97 8.71 4.68
CA ARG A 107 -20.16 9.86 5.58
C ARG A 107 -18.84 10.55 5.93
N GLN A 108 -17.82 9.77 6.29
CA GLN A 108 -16.53 10.33 6.70
C GLN A 108 -15.77 10.96 5.52
N THR A 109 -15.88 10.37 4.32
CA THR A 109 -15.31 10.97 3.11
C THR A 109 -16.01 12.27 2.70
N GLN A 110 -17.32 12.40 2.95
CA GLN A 110 -18.04 13.66 2.74
C GLN A 110 -17.58 14.74 3.70
N ILE A 111 -17.41 14.42 5.00
CA ILE A 111 -16.85 15.36 6.00
C ILE A 111 -15.45 15.82 5.59
N ALA A 112 -14.63 14.90 5.05
CA ALA A 112 -13.28 15.21 4.59
C ALA A 112 -13.23 16.27 3.49
N PHE A 113 -14.23 16.30 2.62
CA PHE A 113 -14.34 17.27 1.54
C PHE A 113 -14.35 18.72 2.05
N PHE A 114 -14.92 18.95 3.24
CA PHE A 114 -15.08 20.28 3.85
C PHE A 114 -13.93 20.69 4.78
N THR A 115 -12.86 19.89 4.88
CA THR A 115 -11.74 20.18 5.78
C THR A 115 -10.70 21.09 5.11
N ASP A 116 -9.97 21.90 5.88
CA ASP A 116 -8.87 22.75 5.39
C ASP A 116 -7.70 21.91 4.84
N HIS A 117 -7.77 21.65 3.54
CA HIS A 117 -6.82 20.85 2.76
C HIS A 117 -5.38 21.39 2.83
N LYS A 118 -5.20 22.71 3.02
CA LYS A 118 -3.87 23.35 3.04
C LYS A 118 -3.10 23.03 4.32
N LYS A 119 -3.78 23.10 5.47
CA LYS A 119 -3.21 22.76 6.78
C LYS A 119 -2.85 21.27 6.87
N GLU A 120 -3.71 20.41 6.32
CA GLU A 120 -3.50 18.96 6.26
C GLU A 120 -2.33 18.58 5.34
N LEU A 121 -2.23 19.20 4.16
CA LEU A 121 -1.11 19.04 3.23
C LEU A 121 0.23 19.38 3.91
N GLN A 122 0.33 20.52 4.60
CA GLN A 122 1.56 20.91 5.29
C GLN A 122 1.90 20.00 6.47
N LYS A 123 0.97 19.78 7.40
CA LYS A 123 1.26 19.07 8.65
C LYS A 123 1.43 17.57 8.45
N ARG A 124 0.59 16.94 7.63
CA ARG A 124 0.52 15.48 7.53
C ARG A 124 1.23 14.91 6.31
N ILE A 125 1.50 15.70 5.26
CA ILE A 125 2.19 15.21 4.06
C ILE A 125 3.61 15.78 3.99
N LEU A 126 3.77 17.10 3.93
CA LEU A 126 5.08 17.71 3.69
C LEU A 126 6.02 17.58 4.89
N LYS A 127 5.54 17.80 6.13
CA LYS A 127 6.40 17.72 7.33
C LYS A 127 7.06 16.34 7.50
N PRO A 128 6.37 15.19 7.35
CA PRO A 128 7.03 13.88 7.35
C PRO A 128 8.07 13.69 6.23
N LEU A 129 7.82 14.22 5.04
CA LEU A 129 8.76 14.15 3.91
C LEU A 129 10.00 15.02 4.13
N LYS A 130 9.86 16.18 4.78
CA LYS A 130 11.00 17.04 5.15
C LYS A 130 11.96 16.39 6.15
N LYS A 131 11.43 15.50 7.01
CA LYS A 131 12.22 14.73 7.98
C LYS A 131 13.01 13.57 7.36
N TRP A 132 12.86 13.32 6.06
CA TRP A 132 13.65 12.32 5.37
C TRP A 132 15.15 12.66 5.38
N PRO A 133 16.03 11.66 5.51
CA PRO A 133 17.48 11.88 5.45
C PRO A 133 17.89 12.47 4.10
N THR A 134 19.03 13.16 4.03
CA THR A 134 19.50 13.80 2.78
C THR A 134 19.73 12.79 1.67
N GLN A 135 20.18 11.58 2.03
CA GLN A 135 20.39 10.47 1.11
C GLN A 135 19.41 9.34 1.41
N LEU A 136 19.16 8.50 0.40
CA LEU A 136 18.37 7.30 0.61
C LEU A 136 19.15 6.36 1.54
N PRO A 137 18.58 5.93 2.69
CA PRO A 137 19.28 5.09 3.64
C PRO A 137 19.59 3.73 3.02
N VAL A 138 20.71 3.14 3.44
CA VAL A 138 21.08 1.77 3.06
C VAL A 138 20.40 0.75 3.98
N ASP A 139 20.13 1.13 5.23
CA ASP A 139 19.47 0.28 6.20
C ASP A 139 18.04 -0.11 5.77
N LYS A 140 17.74 -1.41 5.87
CA LYS A 140 16.46 -1.99 5.44
C LYS A 140 15.29 -1.45 6.27
N LYS A 141 15.47 -1.20 7.57
CA LYS A 141 14.41 -0.70 8.47
C LYS A 141 14.05 0.75 8.13
N GLU A 142 15.04 1.59 7.85
CA GLU A 142 14.83 2.97 7.41
C GLU A 142 14.24 3.05 5.99
N LEU A 143 14.70 2.21 5.05
CA LEU A 143 14.08 2.09 3.72
C LEU A 143 12.60 1.70 3.80
N HIS A 144 12.27 0.77 4.69
CA HIS A 144 10.89 0.38 4.96
C HIS A 144 10.05 1.55 5.49
N LYS A 145 10.58 2.36 6.42
CA LYS A 145 9.91 3.56 6.93
C LYS A 145 9.67 4.59 5.83
N ILE A 146 10.64 4.83 4.95
CA ILE A 146 10.48 5.72 3.79
C ILE A 146 9.38 5.18 2.88
N ARG A 147 9.41 3.88 2.53
CA ARG A 147 8.37 3.25 1.70
C ARG A 147 6.97 3.42 2.29
N ILE A 148 6.81 3.22 3.60
CA ILE A 148 5.52 3.44 4.29
C ILE A 148 5.12 4.91 4.20
N THR A 149 6.05 5.83 4.46
CA THR A 149 5.79 7.27 4.44
C THR A 149 5.41 7.74 3.04
N THR A 150 6.11 7.29 1.99
CA THR A 150 5.77 7.52 0.58
C THR A 150 4.37 7.01 0.25
N LYS A 151 4.04 5.78 0.64
CA LYS A 151 2.69 5.21 0.45
C LYS A 151 1.63 6.08 1.12
N LYS A 152 1.85 6.47 2.38
CA LYS A 152 0.93 7.34 3.13
C LYS A 152 0.76 8.70 2.46
N ALA A 153 1.85 9.32 2.00
CA ALA A 153 1.82 10.59 1.30
C ALA A 153 1.00 10.51 0.01
N ILE A 154 1.21 9.46 -0.80
CA ILE A 154 0.44 9.25 -2.05
C ILE A 154 -1.06 9.14 -1.78
N TYR A 155 -1.48 8.29 -0.84
CA TYR A 155 -2.93 8.14 -0.58
C TYR A 155 -3.57 9.42 -0.06
N ARG A 156 -2.84 10.22 0.71
CA ARG A 156 -3.34 11.52 1.17
C ARG A 156 -3.42 12.52 0.03
N LEU A 157 -2.38 12.64 -0.81
CA LEU A 157 -2.42 13.50 -1.98
C LEU A 157 -3.56 13.11 -2.93
N GLU A 158 -3.72 11.81 -3.22
CA GLU A 158 -4.80 11.33 -4.08
C GLU A 158 -6.18 11.63 -3.48
N HIS A 159 -6.33 11.58 -2.16
CA HIS A 159 -7.57 11.97 -1.48
C HIS A 159 -7.86 13.47 -1.63
N LEU A 160 -6.82 14.31 -1.65
CA LEU A 160 -6.91 15.74 -1.93
C LEU A 160 -7.04 16.05 -3.44
N GLY A 161 -7.21 15.04 -4.30
CA GLY A 161 -7.24 15.20 -5.76
C GLY A 161 -5.88 15.45 -6.42
N ILE A 162 -4.78 15.48 -5.64
CA ILE A 162 -3.44 15.78 -6.11
C ILE A 162 -2.71 14.50 -6.55
N LYS A 163 -2.11 14.50 -7.74
CA LYS A 163 -1.27 13.40 -8.22
C LYS A 163 0.22 13.77 -8.08
N SER A 164 1.00 12.89 -7.47
CA SER A 164 2.47 13.02 -7.42
C SER A 164 3.17 11.87 -8.15
N MET A 165 3.57 12.12 -9.39
CA MET A 165 4.34 11.15 -10.19
C MET A 165 5.69 10.80 -9.56
N PRO A 166 6.49 11.74 -9.02
CA PRO A 166 7.75 11.40 -8.35
C PRO A 166 7.57 10.41 -7.19
N LEU A 167 6.58 10.66 -6.32
CA LEU A 167 6.30 9.75 -5.20
C LEU A 167 5.84 8.37 -5.71
N LYS A 168 4.99 8.32 -6.75
CA LYS A 168 4.54 7.05 -7.34
C LYS A 168 5.70 6.24 -7.92
N THR A 169 6.63 6.88 -8.62
CA THR A 169 7.82 6.21 -9.16
C THR A 169 8.74 5.71 -8.04
N LEU A 170 8.98 6.53 -7.01
CA LEU A 170 9.72 6.10 -5.82
C LEU A 170 9.04 4.91 -5.13
N GLN A 171 7.72 4.95 -4.94
CA GLN A 171 6.94 3.84 -4.38
C GLN A 171 7.10 2.57 -5.21
N LYS A 172 7.12 2.66 -6.54
CA LYS A 172 7.27 1.50 -7.43
C LYS A 172 8.62 0.83 -7.20
N SER A 173 9.72 1.59 -7.17
CA SER A 173 11.06 1.04 -6.93
C SER A 173 11.19 0.45 -5.52
N LEU A 174 10.80 1.20 -4.48
CA LEU A 174 10.85 0.72 -3.09
C LEU A 174 9.89 -0.45 -2.82
N GLY A 175 8.77 -0.51 -3.55
CA GLY A 175 7.83 -1.61 -3.52
C GLY A 175 8.47 -2.88 -4.07
N ARG A 176 9.05 -2.81 -5.27
CA ARG A 176 9.70 -3.95 -5.90
C ARG A 176 10.92 -4.44 -5.12
N LEU A 177 11.75 -3.53 -4.61
CA LEU A 177 12.86 -3.88 -3.71
C LEU A 177 12.38 -4.72 -2.53
N HIS A 178 11.32 -4.26 -1.86
CA HIS A 178 10.75 -4.99 -0.74
C HIS A 178 10.17 -6.35 -1.15
N ASP A 179 9.48 -6.43 -2.29
CA ASP A 179 8.91 -7.69 -2.77
C ASP A 179 10.02 -8.72 -3.01
N LEU A 180 11.17 -8.30 -3.58
CA LEU A 180 12.35 -9.15 -3.75
C LEU A 180 13.00 -9.54 -2.41
N GLU A 181 13.10 -8.62 -1.45
CA GLU A 181 13.61 -8.96 -0.10
C GLU A 181 12.74 -9.99 0.63
N VAL A 182 11.42 -9.94 0.44
CA VAL A 182 10.51 -10.94 1.01
C VAL A 182 10.70 -12.28 0.31
N LEU A 183 10.92 -12.29 -1.00
CA LEU A 183 11.21 -13.51 -1.75
C LEU A 183 12.52 -14.16 -1.30
N GLU A 184 13.60 -13.39 -1.15
CA GLU A 184 14.88 -13.88 -0.62
C GLU A 184 14.72 -14.52 0.75
N LYS A 185 13.96 -13.88 1.64
CA LYS A 185 13.68 -14.41 2.99
C LYS A 185 12.86 -15.70 2.97
N GLU A 186 11.94 -15.84 2.03
CA GLU A 186 11.07 -17.03 1.93
C GLU A 186 11.86 -18.26 1.45
N PHE A 187 12.85 -18.06 0.58
CA PHE A 187 13.63 -19.14 -0.03
C PHE A 187 15.03 -19.32 0.53
N ASP A 188 15.50 -18.40 1.39
CA ASP A 188 16.87 -18.34 1.90
C ASP A 188 17.94 -18.38 0.79
N LEU A 189 17.63 -17.71 -0.34
CA LEU A 189 18.45 -17.72 -1.55
C LEU A 189 18.53 -16.33 -2.16
N ASN A 190 19.71 -16.00 -2.70
CA ASN A 190 19.93 -14.74 -3.41
C ASN A 190 20.55 -14.96 -4.79
N PRO A 191 19.77 -15.39 -5.80
CA PRO A 191 20.29 -15.69 -7.12
C PRO A 191 20.80 -14.42 -7.83
N PRO A 192 21.82 -14.53 -8.70
CA PRO A 192 22.47 -13.36 -9.32
C PRO A 192 21.54 -12.41 -10.08
N ASN A 193 20.48 -12.95 -10.68
CA ASN A 193 19.45 -12.17 -11.39
C ASN A 193 18.64 -11.28 -10.44
N ILE A 194 18.30 -11.74 -9.23
CA ILE A 194 17.64 -10.94 -8.19
C ILE A 194 18.57 -9.83 -7.70
N VAL A 195 19.84 -10.15 -7.40
CA VAL A 195 20.85 -9.16 -6.99
C VAL A 195 20.99 -8.05 -8.03
N SER A 196 21.08 -8.41 -9.30
CA SER A 196 21.19 -7.46 -10.41
C SER A 196 19.96 -6.55 -10.52
N GLU A 197 18.75 -7.10 -10.37
CA GLU A 197 17.52 -6.32 -10.37
C GLU A 197 17.44 -5.36 -9.18
N GLN A 198 17.79 -5.83 -7.98
CA GLN A 198 17.83 -4.99 -6.77
C GLN A 198 18.78 -3.80 -6.93
N ARG A 199 19.99 -4.01 -7.50
CA ARG A 199 20.94 -2.92 -7.77
C ARG A 199 20.33 -1.85 -8.68
N LYS A 200 19.70 -2.27 -9.78
CA LYS A 200 19.02 -1.36 -10.73
C LYS A 200 17.88 -0.58 -10.04
N LEU A 201 17.08 -1.26 -9.23
CA LEU A 201 15.95 -0.65 -8.52
C LEU A 201 16.40 0.33 -7.43
N LYS A 202 17.48 0.00 -6.71
CA LYS A 202 18.08 0.89 -5.69
C LYS A 202 18.58 2.17 -6.34
N HIS A 203 19.35 2.07 -7.42
CA HIS A 203 19.80 3.23 -8.18
C HIS A 203 18.62 4.10 -8.66
N ARG A 204 17.57 3.47 -9.23
CA ARG A 204 16.36 4.20 -9.63
C ARG A 204 15.66 4.86 -8.44
N ALA A 205 15.59 4.20 -7.28
CA ALA A 205 15.01 4.77 -6.07
C ALA A 205 15.80 6.01 -5.61
N GLU A 206 17.13 5.95 -5.62
CA GLU A 206 18.03 7.05 -5.26
C GLU A 206 17.81 8.27 -6.16
N LEU A 207 17.72 8.09 -7.48
CA LEU A 207 17.45 9.19 -8.42
C LEU A 207 16.11 9.87 -8.13
N ASN A 208 15.04 9.09 -7.94
CA ASN A 208 13.72 9.65 -7.64
C ASN A 208 13.69 10.33 -6.27
N TYR A 209 14.39 9.77 -5.29
CA TYR A 209 14.51 10.31 -3.95
C TYR A 209 15.21 11.68 -3.95
N LYS A 210 16.36 11.79 -4.65
CA LYS A 210 17.08 13.05 -4.83
C LYS A 210 16.20 14.10 -5.50
N HIS A 211 15.45 13.72 -6.55
CA HIS A 211 14.53 14.62 -7.22
C HIS A 211 13.45 15.18 -6.28
N ILE A 212 12.80 14.33 -5.48
CA ILE A 212 11.77 14.74 -4.50
C ILE A 212 12.35 15.70 -3.44
N ARG A 213 13.60 15.46 -3.01
CA ARG A 213 14.30 16.32 -2.06
C ARG A 213 14.65 17.68 -2.66
N ALA A 214 15.23 17.69 -3.86
CA ALA A 214 15.66 18.91 -4.54
C ALA A 214 14.48 19.82 -4.92
N SER A 215 13.33 19.25 -5.29
CA SER A 215 12.17 20.05 -5.68
C SER A 215 11.47 20.75 -4.51
N GLY A 216 11.79 20.44 -3.25
CA GLY A 216 11.19 21.03 -2.04
C GLY A 216 9.68 20.77 -1.85
N GLN A 217 9.01 20.33 -2.90
CA GLN A 217 7.61 19.97 -2.99
C GLN A 217 7.47 18.85 -4.04
N PRO A 218 6.60 17.85 -3.86
CA PRO A 218 6.18 17.03 -4.99
C PRO A 218 5.61 17.98 -6.04
N ARG A 219 6.05 17.93 -7.32
CA ARG A 219 5.39 18.70 -8.38
C ARG A 219 3.90 18.32 -8.38
N ILE A 220 3.07 19.21 -7.85
CA ILE A 220 1.61 19.09 -7.78
C ILE A 220 1.12 19.50 -9.17
N LYS A 221 0.73 18.52 -9.98
CA LYS A 221 -0.10 18.76 -11.17
C LYS A 221 -1.54 18.46 -10.81
#